data_AF-A0A2V9Q6N0-F1
#
_entry.id   AF-A0A2V9Q6N0-F1
#
_cell.length_a   1.000
_cell.length_b   1.000
_cell.length_c   1.000
_cell.angle_alpha   90.00
_cell.angle_beta   90.00
_cell.angle_gamma   90.00
#
_symmetry.space_group_name_H-M   'P 1'
#
loop_
_entity.id
_entity.type
_entity.pdbx_description
1 polymer ?
#
loop_
_entity_poly.entity_id
_entity_poly.type
_entity_poly.pdbx_seq_one_letter_code
_entity_poly.pdbx_strand_id
1 'polypeptide(L)'
;MKKKLAAQSALCSLRAILALLLCAGACFIVTSTLFAFLHSEAPTQESHPANVRLTFEDRVTYQRAIEDVYWRHRIWPKENRNPKPLFDAVMSQTQLEKKVEDYLRNSQALEDYWGQPLTPEQLQAEMDQMARDTKQPEVLRELFKVLGNNPFLIADCLARPVLSERLIPSFAQQQRKGRLALSEVEAKSQTRKVILANATYALPTISDATTGCTPDTWT
;
A
#
# COMPACT_ATOMS: atom_id res chain seq x y z
N MET A 1 -17.56 -57.38 -68.39
CA MET A 1 -17.01 -56.02 -68.11
C MET A 1 -17.42 -55.64 -66.68
N LYS A 2 -16.70 -56.09 -65.65
CA LYS A 2 -15.57 -55.44 -64.93
C LYS A 2 -15.87 -54.03 -64.37
N LYS A 3 -16.45 -54.03 -63.15
CA LYS A 3 -16.09 -53.25 -61.95
C LYS A 3 -15.70 -51.77 -62.15
N LYS A 4 -16.68 -50.88 -62.07
CA LYS A 4 -16.54 -49.49 -61.57
C LYS A 4 -17.81 -49.23 -60.77
N LEU A 5 -17.72 -49.02 -59.45
CA LEU A 5 -18.75 -48.35 -58.63
C LEU A 5 -18.43 -48.35 -57.11
N ALA A 6 -17.41 -49.09 -56.63
CA ALA A 6 -17.10 -49.16 -55.20
C ALA A 6 -16.08 -48.12 -54.67
N ALA A 7 -15.41 -47.35 -55.56
CA ALA A 7 -14.35 -46.41 -55.13
C ALA A 7 -14.83 -44.95 -54.96
N GLN A 8 -16.00 -44.58 -55.50
CA GLN A 8 -16.50 -43.20 -55.45
C GLN A 8 -17.28 -42.88 -54.17
N SER A 9 -17.87 -43.88 -53.51
CA SER A 9 -18.64 -43.70 -52.26
C SER A 9 -17.76 -43.49 -51.03
N ALA A 10 -16.56 -44.08 -50.98
CA ALA A 10 -15.63 -43.95 -49.85
C ALA A 10 -14.87 -42.61 -49.84
N LEU A 11 -14.69 -41.97 -51.00
CA LEU A 11 -14.03 -40.65 -51.11
C LEU A 11 -14.95 -39.50 -50.68
N CYS A 12 -16.28 -39.64 -50.85
CA CYS A 12 -17.24 -38.64 -50.40
C CYS A 12 -17.41 -38.65 -48.87
N SER A 13 -17.40 -39.83 -48.24
CA SER A 13 -17.52 -39.93 -46.78
C SER A 13 -16.26 -39.42 -46.06
N LEU A 14 -15.06 -39.68 -46.59
CA LEU A 14 -13.82 -39.18 -45.99
C LEU A 14 -13.70 -37.65 -46.08
N ARG A 15 -14.13 -37.02 -47.18
CA ARG A 15 -14.15 -35.56 -47.34
C ARG A 15 -15.19 -34.88 -46.45
N ALA A 16 -16.35 -35.51 -46.25
CA ALA A 16 -17.36 -35.02 -45.33
C ALA A 16 -16.90 -35.09 -43.86
N ILE A 17 -16.21 -36.17 -43.47
CA ILE A 17 -15.65 -36.33 -42.12
C ILE A 17 -14.50 -35.35 -41.87
N LEU A 18 -13.64 -35.10 -42.86
CA LEU A 18 -12.55 -34.13 -42.74
C LEU A 18 -13.07 -32.68 -42.64
N ALA A 19 -14.15 -32.34 -43.37
CA ALA A 19 -14.79 -31.02 -43.29
C ALA A 19 -15.47 -30.79 -41.92
N LEU A 20 -16.11 -31.82 -41.35
CA LEU A 20 -16.74 -31.75 -40.02
C LEU A 20 -15.71 -31.58 -38.90
N LEU A 21 -14.54 -32.25 -39.00
CA LEU A 21 -13.43 -32.09 -38.05
C LEU A 21 -12.75 -30.72 -38.15
N LEU A 22 -12.65 -30.13 -39.35
CA LEU A 22 -12.12 -28.77 -39.54
C LEU A 22 -13.07 -27.69 -39.00
N CYS A 23 -14.40 -27.88 -39.08
CA CYS A 23 -15.37 -26.95 -38.50
C CYS A 23 -15.40 -26.96 -36.96
N ALA A 24 -15.12 -28.10 -36.32
CA ALA A 24 -15.01 -28.18 -34.86
C ALA A 24 -13.74 -27.50 -34.32
N GLY A 25 -12.63 -27.54 -35.06
CA GLY A 25 -11.39 -26.85 -34.69
C GLY A 25 -11.47 -25.32 -34.76
N ALA A 26 -12.21 -24.77 -35.72
CA ALA A 26 -12.36 -23.32 -35.88
C ALA A 26 -13.26 -22.65 -34.81
N CYS A 27 -14.23 -23.38 -34.23
CA CYS A 27 -15.06 -22.84 -33.14
C CYS A 27 -14.33 -22.77 -31.80
N PHE A 28 -13.33 -23.62 -31.55
CA PHE A 28 -12.56 -23.61 -30.30
C PHE A 28 -11.55 -22.45 -30.23
N ILE A 29 -11.04 -21.97 -31.37
CA ILE A 29 -10.01 -20.92 -31.41
C ILE A 29 -10.63 -19.50 -31.25
N VAL A 30 -11.90 -19.33 -31.63
CA VAL A 30 -12.64 -18.06 -31.46
C VAL A 30 -13.16 -17.89 -30.02
N THR A 31 -13.43 -18.97 -29.28
CA THR A 31 -13.79 -18.88 -27.86
C THR A 31 -12.58 -18.67 -26.93
N SER A 32 -11.39 -19.17 -27.31
CA SER A 32 -10.18 -19.00 -26.49
C SER A 32 -9.51 -17.63 -26.62
N THR A 33 -9.79 -16.88 -27.68
CA THR A 33 -9.22 -15.52 -27.86
C THR A 33 -10.09 -14.41 -27.27
N LEU A 34 -11.36 -14.69 -26.94
CA LEU A 34 -12.23 -13.72 -26.25
C LEU A 34 -12.16 -13.84 -24.72
N PHE A 35 -11.80 -15.01 -24.16
CA PHE A 35 -11.62 -15.17 -22.71
C PHE A 35 -10.34 -14.52 -22.17
N ALA A 36 -9.34 -14.28 -23.02
CA ALA A 36 -8.13 -13.56 -22.64
C ALA A 36 -8.31 -12.02 -22.56
N PHE A 37 -9.44 -11.48 -23.05
CA PHE A 37 -9.74 -10.05 -23.01
C PHE A 37 -10.73 -9.64 -21.90
N LEU A 38 -11.25 -10.59 -21.11
CA LEU A 38 -12.18 -10.33 -20.00
C LEU A 38 -11.65 -10.72 -18.62
N HIS A 39 -10.44 -11.29 -18.51
CA HIS A 39 -9.66 -11.18 -17.27
C HIS A 39 -8.89 -9.86 -17.26
N SER A 40 -9.63 -8.75 -17.34
CA SER A 40 -9.22 -7.57 -16.61
C SER A 40 -9.56 -7.88 -15.16
N GLU A 41 -8.65 -8.58 -14.47
CA GLU A 41 -8.66 -8.68 -13.02
C GLU A 41 -8.54 -7.23 -12.53
N ALA A 42 -9.67 -6.55 -12.36
CA ALA A 42 -9.74 -5.42 -11.46
C ALA A 42 -9.14 -5.95 -10.16
N PRO A 43 -8.14 -5.29 -9.57
CA PRO A 43 -7.49 -5.81 -8.38
C PRO A 43 -8.59 -6.01 -7.35
N THR A 44 -8.93 -7.27 -7.15
CA THR A 44 -9.83 -7.72 -6.10
C THR A 44 -9.21 -7.12 -4.86
N GLN A 45 -9.95 -6.21 -4.24
CA GLN A 45 -9.56 -5.59 -3.00
C GLN A 45 -9.42 -6.72 -1.99
N GLU A 46 -8.21 -7.29 -1.92
CA GLU A 46 -7.86 -8.30 -0.95
C GLU A 46 -8.01 -7.59 0.39
N SER A 47 -9.14 -7.87 1.03
CA SER A 47 -9.29 -7.69 2.46
C SER A 47 -8.15 -8.48 3.08
N HIS A 48 -7.02 -7.81 3.31
CA HIS A 48 -5.87 -8.37 3.98
C HIS A 48 -6.43 -8.91 5.30
N PRO A 49 -6.48 -10.24 5.50
CA PRO A 49 -6.96 -10.76 6.75
C PRO A 49 -6.05 -10.16 7.83
N ALA A 50 -6.64 -9.70 8.93
CA ALA A 50 -5.96 -8.98 10.03
C ALA A 50 -4.73 -9.70 10.64
N ASN A 51 -4.41 -10.90 10.14
CA ASN A 51 -3.29 -11.74 10.54
C ASN A 51 -2.12 -11.78 9.54
N VAL A 52 -2.23 -11.22 8.33
CA VAL A 52 -1.08 -11.16 7.38
C VAL A 52 -0.27 -9.92 7.68
N ARG A 53 0.91 -10.12 8.26
CA ARG A 53 1.90 -9.08 8.50
C ARG A 53 2.37 -8.51 7.17
N LEU A 54 2.29 -7.19 7.00
CA LEU A 54 2.82 -6.50 5.83
C LEU A 54 4.30 -6.81 5.64
N THR A 55 4.66 -7.25 4.44
CA THR A 55 6.05 -7.41 4.05
C THR A 55 6.71 -6.04 3.87
N PHE A 56 8.05 -6.03 3.76
CA PHE A 56 8.76 -4.80 3.45
C PHE A 56 8.37 -4.25 2.07
N GLU A 57 8.18 -5.14 1.08
CA GLU A 57 7.79 -4.75 -0.28
C GLU A 57 6.38 -4.14 -0.32
N ASP A 58 5.43 -4.70 0.43
CA ASP A 58 4.08 -4.12 0.57
C ASP A 58 4.17 -2.69 1.12
N ARG A 59 4.96 -2.51 2.17
CA ARG A 59 5.17 -1.19 2.79
C ARG A 59 5.77 -0.20 1.83
N VAL A 60 6.74 -0.61 1.02
CA VAL A 60 7.35 0.26 -0.01
C VAL A 60 6.34 0.62 -1.09
N THR A 61 5.48 -0.32 -1.48
CA THR A 61 4.38 -0.06 -2.42
C THR A 61 3.39 0.97 -1.87
N TYR A 62 2.94 0.81 -0.61
CA TYR A 62 2.07 1.79 0.02
C TYR A 62 2.76 3.13 0.27
N GLN A 63 4.04 3.13 0.63
CA GLN A 63 4.85 4.34 0.77
C GLN A 63 4.88 5.11 -0.56
N ARG A 64 5.09 4.42 -1.69
CA ARG A 64 5.04 5.03 -3.02
C ARG A 64 3.70 5.74 -3.27
N ALA A 65 2.59 5.05 -3.00
CA ALA A 65 1.26 5.60 -3.20
C ALA A 65 1.00 6.84 -2.32
N ILE A 66 1.44 6.80 -1.06
CA ILE A 66 1.36 7.94 -0.13
C ILE A 66 2.20 9.13 -0.64
N GLU A 67 3.45 8.87 -1.03
CA GLU A 67 4.37 9.93 -1.50
C GLU A 67 3.92 10.54 -2.83
N ASP A 68 3.30 9.76 -3.73
CA ASP A 68 2.71 10.29 -4.96
C ASP A 68 1.56 11.26 -4.65
N VAL A 69 0.69 10.93 -3.69
CA VAL A 69 -0.38 11.85 -3.24
C VAL A 69 0.23 13.13 -2.70
N TYR A 70 1.19 13.04 -1.79
CA TYR A 70 1.89 14.22 -1.26
C TYR A 70 2.57 15.02 -2.37
N TRP A 71 3.22 14.34 -3.31
CA TRP A 71 3.87 15.00 -4.43
C TRP A 71 2.86 15.76 -5.27
N ARG A 72 1.72 15.18 -5.65
CA ARG A 72 0.67 15.84 -6.44
C ARG A 72 0.13 17.09 -5.77
N HIS A 73 -0.05 17.07 -4.44
CA HIS A 73 -0.53 18.21 -3.65
C HIS A 73 0.56 19.23 -3.26
N ARG A 74 1.84 18.90 -3.45
CA ARG A 74 2.93 19.85 -3.20
C ARG A 74 2.84 21.04 -4.16
N ILE A 75 3.00 22.26 -3.65
CA ILE A 75 2.98 23.47 -4.47
C ILE A 75 4.09 23.39 -5.53
N TRP A 76 3.72 23.62 -6.79
CA TRP A 76 4.65 23.83 -7.88
C TRP A 76 4.67 25.33 -8.22
N PRO A 77 5.72 26.08 -7.82
CA PRO A 77 5.78 27.52 -8.01
C PRO A 77 5.53 27.94 -9.46
N LYS A 78 4.82 29.06 -9.66
CA LYS A 78 4.49 29.58 -11.00
C LYS A 78 5.73 30.07 -11.76
N GLU A 79 6.80 30.38 -11.03
CA GLU A 79 8.11 30.76 -11.54
C GLU A 79 8.83 29.59 -12.22
N ASN A 80 8.43 28.34 -11.91
CA ASN A 80 8.99 27.16 -12.56
C ASN A 80 8.56 27.12 -14.02
N ARG A 81 9.51 27.33 -14.92
CA ARG A 81 9.30 27.33 -16.37
C ARG A 81 8.92 25.96 -16.94
N ASN A 82 9.28 24.89 -16.22
CA ASN A 82 9.00 23.51 -16.63
C ASN A 82 7.71 23.02 -15.95
N PRO A 83 6.96 22.10 -16.59
CA PRO A 83 5.84 21.44 -15.93
C PRO A 83 6.33 20.67 -14.70
N LYS A 84 5.44 20.49 -13.71
CA LYS A 84 5.73 19.68 -12.54
C LYS A 84 6.14 18.28 -12.98
N PRO A 85 7.33 17.79 -12.58
CA PRO A 85 7.78 16.47 -12.99
C PRO A 85 6.87 15.39 -12.39
N LEU A 86 6.83 14.24 -13.06
CA LEU A 86 6.17 13.05 -12.52
C LEU A 86 6.86 12.59 -11.23
N PHE A 87 6.13 11.88 -10.37
CA PHE A 87 6.64 11.42 -9.08
C PHE A 87 7.92 10.58 -9.22
N ASP A 88 7.92 9.61 -10.13
CA ASP A 88 9.06 8.70 -10.35
C ASP A 88 10.33 9.43 -10.82
N ALA A 89 10.20 10.67 -11.33
CA ALA A 89 11.35 11.49 -11.70
C ALA A 89 11.98 12.23 -10.52
N VAL A 90 11.27 12.36 -9.39
CA VAL A 90 11.75 13.09 -8.19
C VAL A 90 12.07 12.19 -7.01
N MET A 91 11.56 10.96 -6.98
CA MET A 91 11.85 10.00 -5.93
C MET A 91 12.11 8.62 -6.52
N SER A 92 13.26 8.05 -6.21
CA SER A 92 13.65 6.71 -6.64
C SER A 92 13.10 5.62 -5.72
N GLN A 93 13.07 4.39 -6.23
CA GLN A 93 12.74 3.20 -5.45
C GLN A 93 13.60 3.06 -4.19
N THR A 94 14.92 3.29 -4.29
CA THR A 94 15.84 3.22 -3.14
C THR A 94 15.52 4.28 -2.08
N GLN A 95 15.06 5.47 -2.48
CA GLN A 95 14.64 6.49 -1.52
C GLN A 95 13.36 6.06 -0.77
N LEU A 96 12.41 5.42 -1.46
CA LEU A 96 11.21 4.86 -0.83
C LEU A 96 11.56 3.76 0.18
N GLU A 97 12.43 2.83 -0.22
CA GLU A 97 12.95 1.77 0.67
C GLU A 97 13.63 2.35 1.90
N LYS A 98 14.45 3.40 1.72
CA LYS A 98 15.10 4.10 2.83
C LYS A 98 14.09 4.71 3.81
N LYS A 99 13.03 5.35 3.31
CA LYS A 99 11.97 5.91 4.18
C LYS A 99 11.28 4.82 4.99
N VAL A 100 11.00 3.69 4.36
CA VAL A 100 10.40 2.52 5.05
C VAL A 100 11.33 1.98 6.13
N GLU A 101 12.60 1.78 5.79
CA GLU A 101 13.62 1.36 6.75
C GLU A 101 13.74 2.35 7.92
N ASP A 102 13.72 3.66 7.65
CA ASP A 102 13.88 4.69 8.66
C ASP A 102 12.75 4.68 9.70
N TYR A 103 11.49 4.63 9.28
CA TYR A 103 10.39 4.63 10.24
C TYR A 103 10.26 3.29 10.97
N LEU A 104 10.63 2.17 10.34
CA LEU A 104 10.70 0.87 10.99
C LEU A 104 11.80 0.84 12.06
N ARG A 105 12.97 1.40 11.75
CA ARG A 105 14.07 1.57 12.72
C ARG A 105 13.66 2.47 13.88
N ASN A 106 12.96 3.57 13.61
CA ASN A 106 12.41 4.44 14.67
C ASN A 106 11.42 3.69 15.55
N SER A 107 10.50 2.92 14.94
CA SER A 107 9.53 2.10 15.67
C SER A 107 10.21 1.04 16.55
N GLN A 108 11.24 0.37 16.04
CA GLN A 108 12.03 -0.61 16.80
C GLN A 108 12.78 0.05 17.96
N ALA A 109 13.41 1.22 17.74
CA ALA A 109 14.12 1.93 18.79
C ALA A 109 13.19 2.34 19.95
N LEU A 110 11.94 2.72 19.66
CA LEU A 110 10.93 3.00 20.68
C LEU A 110 10.53 1.73 21.44
N GLU A 111 10.38 0.60 20.74
CA GLU A 111 10.09 -0.68 21.35
C GLU A 111 11.20 -1.14 22.31
N ASP A 112 12.44 -1.11 21.85
CA ASP A 112 13.62 -1.48 22.63
C ASP A 112 13.72 -0.65 23.92
N TYR A 113 13.32 0.62 23.84
CA TYR A 113 13.38 1.54 24.97
C TYR A 113 12.25 1.34 25.99
N TRP A 114 10.99 1.24 25.53
CA TRP A 114 9.86 1.07 26.45
C TRP A 114 9.62 -0.39 26.88
N GLY A 115 10.26 -1.35 26.21
CA GLY A 115 10.01 -2.77 26.38
C GLY A 115 8.68 -3.25 25.78
N GLN A 116 8.05 -2.43 24.94
CA GLN A 116 6.82 -2.75 24.21
C GLN A 116 6.71 -1.95 22.90
N PRO A 117 6.15 -2.54 21.83
CA PRO A 117 5.93 -1.84 20.58
C PRO A 117 4.88 -0.72 20.74
N LEU A 118 4.83 0.19 19.76
CA LEU A 118 3.71 1.12 19.63
C LEU A 118 2.39 0.36 19.63
N THR A 119 1.53 0.67 20.59
CA THR A 119 0.31 -0.11 20.82
C THR A 119 -0.76 0.21 19.78
N PRO A 120 -1.70 -0.71 19.52
CA PRO A 120 -2.85 -0.44 18.67
C PRO A 120 -3.62 0.82 19.08
N GLU A 121 -3.78 1.07 20.37
CA GLU A 121 -4.50 2.23 20.90
C GLU A 121 -3.75 3.54 20.61
N GLN A 122 -2.42 3.53 20.70
CA GLN A 122 -1.60 4.69 20.33
C GLN A 122 -1.71 5.01 18.83
N LEU A 123 -1.70 3.97 17.99
CA LEU A 123 -1.84 4.14 16.54
C LEU A 123 -3.26 4.59 16.16
N GLN A 124 -4.30 4.06 16.81
CA GLN A 124 -5.68 4.55 16.62
C GLN A 124 -5.81 6.01 17.04
N ALA A 125 -5.26 6.38 18.21
CA ALA A 125 -5.30 7.75 18.70
C ALA A 125 -4.58 8.73 17.75
N GLU A 126 -3.48 8.29 17.12
CA GLU A 126 -2.80 9.04 16.08
C GLU A 126 -3.68 9.21 14.84
N MET A 127 -4.31 8.14 14.35
CA MET A 127 -5.24 8.22 13.21
C MET A 127 -6.39 9.19 13.48
N ASP A 128 -6.95 9.15 14.69
CA ASP A 128 -8.01 10.07 15.08
C ASP A 128 -7.50 11.51 15.20
N GLN A 129 -6.27 11.70 15.68
CA GLN A 129 -5.63 13.01 15.76
C GLN A 129 -5.41 13.59 14.35
N MET A 130 -4.91 12.79 13.40
CA MET A 130 -4.77 13.20 12.00
C MET A 130 -6.11 13.66 11.42
N ALA A 131 -7.18 12.90 11.64
CA ALA A 131 -8.51 13.21 11.13
C ALA A 131 -9.13 14.46 11.78
N ARG A 132 -8.89 14.70 13.08
CA ARG A 132 -9.40 15.87 13.79
C ARG A 132 -8.62 17.15 13.47
N ASP A 133 -7.30 17.07 13.36
CA ASP A 133 -6.43 18.25 13.38
C ASP A 133 -5.90 18.64 12.00
N THR A 134 -6.08 17.81 10.98
CA THR A 134 -5.61 18.09 9.61
C THR A 134 -6.14 19.43 9.08
N LYS A 135 -5.27 20.16 8.38
CA LYS A 135 -5.63 21.39 7.65
C LYS A 135 -5.95 21.14 6.18
N GLN A 136 -5.80 19.89 5.73
CA GLN A 136 -6.08 19.47 4.35
C GLN A 136 -6.90 18.16 4.40
N PRO A 137 -8.18 18.22 4.83
CA PRO A 137 -9.02 17.03 4.93
C PRO A 137 -9.20 16.32 3.59
N GLU A 138 -9.14 17.04 2.47
CA GLU A 138 -9.17 16.49 1.11
C GLU A 138 -7.98 15.60 0.82
N VAL A 139 -6.78 16.06 1.17
CA VAL A 139 -5.54 15.29 0.98
C VAL A 139 -5.55 14.07 1.88
N LEU A 140 -5.99 14.21 3.14
CA LEU A 140 -6.09 13.07 4.06
C LEU A 140 -7.10 12.02 3.57
N ARG A 141 -8.25 12.43 3.04
CA ARG A 141 -9.22 11.52 2.40
C ARG A 141 -8.58 10.77 1.23
N GLU A 142 -7.77 11.45 0.43
CA GLU A 142 -7.08 10.82 -0.69
C GLU A 142 -6.00 9.82 -0.22
N LEU A 143 -5.24 10.16 0.82
CA LEU A 143 -4.29 9.24 1.45
C LEU A 143 -4.99 7.97 1.96
N PHE A 144 -6.13 8.10 2.64
CA PHE A 144 -6.91 6.95 3.08
C PHE A 144 -7.41 6.13 1.90
N LYS A 145 -7.86 6.79 0.83
CA LYS A 145 -8.35 6.13 -0.38
C LYS A 145 -7.26 5.33 -1.10
N VAL A 146 -6.03 5.84 -1.24
CA VAL A 146 -4.93 5.08 -1.86
C VAL A 146 -4.50 3.87 -1.02
N LEU A 147 -4.77 3.90 0.29
CA LEU A 147 -4.63 2.77 1.20
C LEU A 147 -5.91 1.90 1.27
N GLY A 148 -6.80 2.02 0.29
CA GLY A 148 -8.03 1.22 0.19
C GLY A 148 -9.06 1.48 1.30
N ASN A 149 -8.95 2.62 2.00
CA ASN A 149 -9.68 2.92 3.24
C ASN A 149 -9.56 1.79 4.28
N ASN A 150 -8.44 1.05 4.26
CA ASN A 150 -8.19 -0.05 5.18
C ASN A 150 -7.57 0.48 6.48
N PRO A 151 -8.26 0.41 7.64
CA PRO A 151 -7.76 0.94 8.89
C PRO A 151 -6.40 0.37 9.32
N PHE A 152 -6.12 -0.89 8.98
CA PHE A 152 -4.83 -1.50 9.27
C PHE A 152 -3.69 -0.89 8.45
N LEU A 153 -3.90 -0.67 7.14
CA LEU A 153 -2.91 -0.02 6.28
C LEU A 153 -2.70 1.45 6.69
N ILE A 154 -3.76 2.14 7.08
CA ILE A 154 -3.68 3.52 7.58
C ILE A 154 -2.87 3.57 8.88
N ALA A 155 -3.16 2.68 9.85
CA ALA A 155 -2.43 2.61 11.11
C ALA A 155 -0.94 2.35 10.88
N ASP A 156 -0.62 1.44 9.96
CA ASP A 156 0.73 0.92 9.82
C ASP A 156 1.62 1.69 8.83
N CYS A 157 1.07 2.15 7.70
CA CYS A 157 1.81 2.86 6.66
C CYS A 157 1.70 4.39 6.75
N LEU A 158 0.71 4.93 7.47
CA LEU A 158 0.51 6.37 7.60
C LEU A 158 0.67 6.88 9.03
N ALA A 159 -0.02 6.28 10.00
CA ALA A 159 0.03 6.73 11.39
C ALA A 159 1.35 6.34 12.10
N ARG A 160 1.80 5.08 11.96
CA ARG A 160 3.04 4.60 12.59
C ARG A 160 4.26 5.44 12.18
N PRO A 161 4.52 5.76 10.89
CA PRO A 161 5.66 6.60 10.53
C PRO A 161 5.64 7.96 11.22
N VAL A 162 4.51 8.67 11.14
CA VAL A 162 4.34 10.01 11.74
C VAL A 162 4.51 9.97 13.26
N LEU A 163 3.86 9.00 13.92
CA LEU A 163 3.95 8.85 15.36
C LEU A 163 5.38 8.52 15.79
N SER A 164 6.03 7.55 15.13
CA SER A 164 7.39 7.14 15.48
C SER A 164 8.39 8.28 15.33
N GLU A 165 8.33 9.04 14.24
CA GLU A 165 9.21 10.18 13.98
C GLU A 165 9.02 11.30 15.00
N ARG A 166 7.76 11.64 15.33
CA ARG A 166 7.43 12.67 16.33
C ARG A 166 7.94 12.31 17.72
N LEU A 167 7.92 11.03 18.04
CA LEU A 167 8.29 10.51 19.33
C LEU A 167 9.81 10.52 19.54
N ILE A 168 10.61 10.15 18.54
CA ILE A 168 12.08 10.04 18.66
C ILE A 168 12.77 11.28 19.30
N PRO A 169 12.53 12.54 18.88
CA PRO A 169 13.18 13.71 19.48
C PRO A 169 12.80 13.92 20.95
N SER A 170 11.52 13.70 21.30
CA SER A 170 11.04 13.83 22.69
C SER A 170 11.75 12.82 23.61
N PHE A 171 12.04 11.63 23.10
CA PHE A 171 12.81 10.61 23.82
C PHE A 171 14.29 10.96 23.92
N ALA A 172 14.93 11.47 22.87
CA ALA A 172 16.32 11.92 22.94
C ALA A 172 16.52 12.99 24.04
N GLN A 173 15.53 13.87 24.22
CA GLN A 173 15.52 14.87 25.29
C GLN A 173 15.30 14.24 26.68
N GLN A 174 14.37 13.30 26.81
CA GLN A 174 14.11 12.58 28.06
C GLN A 174 15.29 11.68 28.47
N GLN A 175 15.98 11.06 27.52
CA GLN A 175 17.19 10.29 27.75
C GLN A 175 18.35 11.18 28.20
N ARG A 176 18.52 12.39 27.64
CA ARG A 176 19.53 13.35 28.14
C ARG A 176 19.25 13.75 29.59
N LYS A 177 17.98 13.98 29.96
CA LYS A 177 17.58 14.26 31.35
C LYS A 177 17.72 13.04 32.27
N GLY A 178 17.36 11.85 31.79
CA GLY A 178 17.46 10.59 32.50
C GLY A 178 18.90 10.11 32.67
N ARG A 179 19.80 10.31 31.69
CA ARG A 179 21.23 9.97 31.77
C ARG A 179 22.01 10.88 32.73
N LEU A 180 21.54 12.12 32.95
CA LEU A 180 22.01 12.95 34.06
C LEU A 180 21.54 12.43 35.44
N ALA A 181 20.46 11.64 35.47
CA ALA A 181 19.92 11.02 36.69
C ALA A 181 20.33 9.53 36.87
N LEU A 182 20.87 8.89 35.82
CA LEU A 182 21.17 7.47 35.73
C LEU A 182 22.65 7.22 35.39
N SER A 183 23.56 7.83 36.16
CA SER A 183 24.88 7.25 36.41
C SER A 183 24.82 6.09 37.42
N GLU A 184 23.61 5.69 37.82
CA GLU A 184 23.36 4.56 38.71
C GLU A 184 22.45 3.55 38.01
N VAL A 185 22.99 2.34 37.91
CA VAL A 185 22.34 1.05 37.66
C VAL A 185 22.15 0.63 36.19
N GLU A 186 22.94 -0.39 35.86
CA GLU A 186 23.01 -1.19 34.65
C GLU A 186 21.79 -2.09 34.38
N ALA A 187 21.62 -2.33 33.07
CA ALA A 187 21.40 -3.60 32.37
C ALA A 187 20.46 -4.69 32.96
N LYS A 188 19.51 -5.11 32.11
CA LYS A 188 19.16 -6.50 31.73
C LYS A 188 18.02 -6.42 30.70
N SER A 189 18.22 -6.78 29.43
CA SER A 189 18.40 -8.11 28.83
C SER A 189 17.10 -8.93 28.69
N GLN A 190 16.86 -9.29 27.43
CA GLN A 190 16.25 -10.52 26.92
C GLN A 190 14.73 -10.73 26.94
N THR A 191 14.24 -10.87 25.69
CA THR A 191 13.22 -11.81 25.20
C THR A 191 11.77 -11.32 25.17
N ARG A 192 11.23 -11.10 23.95
CA ARG A 192 9.78 -11.19 23.69
C ARG A 192 9.49 -11.38 22.20
N LYS A 193 9.11 -12.59 21.79
CA LYS A 193 7.73 -12.99 21.46
C LYS A 193 6.98 -11.92 20.66
N VAL A 194 6.92 -12.16 19.35
CA VAL A 194 6.04 -11.48 18.40
C VAL A 194 4.59 -11.68 18.87
N ILE A 195 4.02 -10.66 19.52
CA ILE A 195 2.59 -10.60 19.82
C ILE A 195 1.95 -9.90 18.63
N LEU A 196 1.39 -10.70 17.71
CA LEU A 196 0.41 -10.22 16.74
C LEU A 196 -0.93 -10.18 17.47
N ALA A 197 -1.23 -9.03 18.11
CA ALA A 197 -2.61 -8.77 18.48
C ALA A 197 -3.35 -8.44 17.19
N ASN A 198 -4.46 -9.14 16.95
CA ASN A 198 -5.48 -8.78 15.96
C ASN A 198 -6.08 -7.42 16.31
N ALA A 199 -5.29 -6.38 16.12
CA ALA A 199 -5.66 -5.00 16.35
C ALA A 199 -6.75 -4.64 15.33
N THR A 200 -7.97 -4.51 15.84
CA THR A 200 -9.09 -4.03 15.03
C THR A 200 -9.07 -2.51 15.12
N TYR A 201 -8.60 -1.86 14.06
CA TYR A 201 -8.62 -0.40 13.93
C TYR A 201 -9.98 0.06 13.39
N ALA A 202 -10.43 1.24 13.82
CA ALA A 202 -11.60 1.92 13.28
C ALA A 202 -11.15 3.00 12.28
N LEU A 203 -11.86 3.10 11.16
CA LEU A 203 -11.61 4.18 10.21
C LEU A 203 -12.07 5.52 10.84
N PRO A 204 -11.19 6.52 10.98
CA PRO A 204 -11.58 7.82 11.54
C PRO A 204 -12.54 8.55 10.61
N THR A 205 -13.46 9.33 11.18
CA THR A 205 -14.29 10.27 10.40
C THR A 205 -13.53 11.57 10.20
N ILE A 206 -13.24 11.92 8.95
CA ILE A 206 -12.60 13.20 8.59
C ILE A 206 -13.71 14.24 8.46
N SER A 207 -13.64 15.31 9.25
CA SER A 207 -14.67 16.36 9.26
C SER A 207 -14.51 17.30 8.06
N ASP A 208 -15.63 17.72 7.46
CA ASP A 208 -15.68 18.71 6.36
C ASP A 208 -15.62 20.17 6.85
N ALA A 209 -15.27 20.40 8.11
CA ALA A 209 -15.29 21.71 8.73
C ALA A 209 -14.27 22.63 8.06
N THR A 210 -14.75 23.34 7.03
CA THR A 210 -14.11 24.41 6.29
C THR A 210 -13.99 25.62 7.22
N THR A 211 -13.17 25.49 8.25
CA THR A 211 -12.73 26.63 9.04
C THR A 211 -11.68 27.33 8.18
N GLY A 212 -12.12 28.33 7.43
CA GLY A 212 -11.39 29.09 6.41
C GLY A 212 -9.87 28.95 6.43
N CYS A 213 -9.34 28.11 5.55
CA CYS A 213 -7.91 28.05 5.28
C CYS A 213 -7.56 29.20 4.32
N THR A 214 -6.82 30.18 4.82
CA THR A 214 -6.09 31.12 3.97
C THR A 214 -5.06 30.35 3.14
N PRO A 215 -4.98 30.59 1.81
CA PRO A 215 -3.97 29.95 0.99
C PRO A 215 -2.58 30.52 1.31
N ASP A 216 -1.62 29.59 1.40
CA ASP A 216 -0.19 29.78 1.15
C ASP A 216 0.57 30.75 2.06
N THR A 217 1.02 30.27 3.23
CA THR A 217 2.32 30.70 3.78
C THR A 217 2.91 29.59 4.66
N TRP A 218 3.87 28.84 4.13
CA TRP A 218 4.77 28.01 4.92
C TRP A 218 6.21 28.41 4.56
N THR A 219 6.86 29.13 5.47
CA THR A 219 8.33 29.12 5.63
C THR A 219 8.72 27.99 6.55
#